data_AF-A0A836IFH1-F1
#
_entry.id   AF-A0A836IFH1-F1
#
_cell.length_a   1.000
_cell.length_b   1.000
_cell.length_c   1.000
_cell.angle_alpha   90.00
_cell.angle_beta   90.00
_cell.angle_gamma   90.00
#
_symmetry.space_group_name_H-M   'P 1'
#
loop_
_entity.id
_entity.type
_entity.pdbx_description
1 polymer ?
#
loop_
_entity_poly.entity_id
_entity_poly.type
_entity_poly.pdbx_seq_one_letter_code
_entity_poly.pdbx_strand_id
1 'polypeptide(L)'
;MDSMKSKSAMLMTKGIMDLRTDPPRLICTILRYQHPNTKKEVTLYPVPNIAAPAYFQRVLDGDALLRNFDKILCEDGRLPFQDGSAGAARQKLLRRLLPFFSIRPVVAEGEKFDGIIVRDALESRMAYQMVLDGYDPPVDPRARRAVERIDTYPDNTRVAVPWGVYHMPYFRYRLEKEGYTPLPSEEVVVFGLQQVLGLFFISGVVAFAMSFVLFRILFG
;
A
#
# COMPACT_ATOMS: atom_id res chain seq x y z
N MET A 1 13.93 2.03 -24.93
CA MET A 1 12.92 2.70 -24.07
C MET A 1 11.70 1.81 -23.78
N ASP A 2 11.69 0.53 -24.15
CA ASP A 2 10.55 -0.39 -23.95
C ASP A 2 10.54 -1.15 -22.61
N SER A 3 11.66 -1.21 -21.88
CA SER A 3 11.79 -1.96 -20.62
C SER A 3 10.98 -1.38 -19.44
N MET A 4 10.73 -0.07 -19.40
CA MET A 4 9.99 0.54 -18.27
C MET A 4 8.48 0.32 -18.37
N LYS A 5 7.93 0.19 -19.58
CA LYS A 5 6.51 -0.10 -19.81
C LYS A 5 6.15 -1.55 -19.47
N SER A 6 7.06 -2.51 -19.70
CA SER A 6 6.82 -3.91 -19.31
C SER A 6 6.83 -4.12 -17.79
N LYS A 7 7.69 -3.40 -17.07
CA LYS A 7 7.88 -3.53 -15.61
C LYS A 7 6.66 -3.10 -14.78
N SER A 8 5.99 -2.01 -15.15
CA SER A 8 4.78 -1.54 -14.45
C SER A 8 3.56 -2.43 -14.74
N ALA A 9 3.52 -3.06 -15.92
CA ALA A 9 2.48 -4.00 -16.30
C ALA A 9 2.52 -5.30 -15.46
N MET A 10 3.66 -5.67 -14.88
CA MET A 10 3.80 -6.94 -14.15
C MET A 10 3.12 -6.98 -12.78
N LEU A 11 2.93 -5.83 -12.12
CA LEU A 11 2.03 -5.78 -10.97
C LEU A 11 0.56 -5.93 -11.39
N MET A 12 0.24 -5.49 -12.62
CA MET A 12 -1.10 -5.65 -13.18
C MET A 12 -1.39 -7.11 -13.54
N THR A 13 -0.38 -7.90 -13.91
CA THR A 13 -0.55 -9.30 -14.28
C THR A 13 -0.72 -10.27 -13.10
N LYS A 14 -0.29 -9.91 -11.88
CA LYS A 14 -0.44 -10.79 -10.69
C LYS A 14 -1.75 -10.57 -9.90
N GLY A 15 -2.71 -9.82 -10.45
CA GLY A 15 -4.05 -9.63 -9.88
C GLY A 15 -4.08 -8.77 -8.60
N ILE A 16 -3.00 -8.04 -8.31
CA ILE A 16 -2.90 -7.13 -7.16
C ILE A 16 -3.43 -5.75 -7.52
N MET A 17 -3.09 -5.26 -8.71
CA MET A 17 -3.62 -4.05 -9.31
C MET A 17 -4.17 -4.38 -10.69
N ASP A 18 -5.16 -3.65 -11.19
CA ASP A 18 -5.63 -3.81 -12.57
C ASP A 18 -6.11 -2.46 -13.12
N LEU A 19 -5.89 -2.24 -14.42
CA LEU A 19 -6.42 -1.09 -15.14
C LEU A 19 -7.67 -1.54 -15.89
N ARG A 20 -8.85 -1.16 -15.38
CA ARG A 20 -10.11 -1.34 -16.10
C ARG A 20 -10.28 -0.22 -17.10
N THR A 21 -10.77 -0.52 -18.30
CA THR A 21 -10.93 0.44 -19.40
C THR A 21 -12.33 1.01 -19.54
N ASP A 22 -13.34 0.40 -18.89
CA ASP A 22 -14.74 0.83 -19.02
C ASP A 22 -15.47 0.86 -17.64
N PRO A 23 -15.68 2.05 -17.04
CA PRO A 23 -14.91 3.29 -17.29
C PRO A 23 -13.43 3.12 -16.87
N PRO A 24 -12.50 3.95 -17.42
CA PRO A 24 -11.08 3.92 -17.06
C PRO A 24 -10.85 4.11 -15.56
N ARG A 25 -10.30 3.10 -14.89
CA ARG A 25 -9.97 3.14 -13.45
C ARG A 25 -8.85 2.17 -13.11
N LEU A 26 -8.00 2.58 -12.17
CA LEU A 26 -7.03 1.71 -11.54
C LEU A 26 -7.66 1.11 -10.29
N ILE A 27 -7.70 -0.20 -10.20
CA ILE A 27 -8.22 -0.94 -9.04
C ILE A 27 -7.10 -1.69 -8.33
N CYS A 28 -7.31 -1.97 -7.06
CA CYS A 28 -6.54 -2.87 -6.23
C CYS A 28 -7.46 -3.95 -5.69
N THR A 29 -6.96 -5.18 -5.59
CA THR A 29 -7.69 -6.28 -4.96
C THR A 29 -7.25 -6.44 -3.51
N ILE A 30 -8.16 -6.22 -2.57
CA ILE A 30 -7.94 -6.53 -1.16
C ILE A 30 -8.25 -8.01 -0.96
N LEU A 31 -7.22 -8.78 -0.61
CA LEU A 31 -7.32 -10.22 -0.43
C LEU A 31 -7.54 -10.55 1.03
N ARG A 32 -8.42 -11.51 1.30
CA ARG A 32 -8.68 -12.03 2.64
C ARG A 32 -8.42 -13.52 2.65
N TYR A 33 -7.83 -13.99 3.72
CA TYR A 33 -7.47 -15.38 3.93
C TYR A 33 -7.89 -15.80 5.34
N GLN A 34 -8.28 -17.06 5.49
CA GLN A 34 -8.55 -17.65 6.80
C GLN A 34 -7.90 -19.03 6.90
N HIS A 35 -7.23 -19.30 8.01
CA HIS A 35 -6.68 -20.63 8.26
C HIS A 35 -7.76 -21.55 8.87
N PRO A 36 -7.99 -22.75 8.31
CA PRO A 36 -9.13 -23.59 8.70
C PRO A 36 -9.03 -24.10 10.14
N ASN A 37 -7.82 -24.34 10.65
CA ASN A 37 -7.61 -24.89 12.01
C ASN A 37 -7.58 -23.78 13.07
N THR A 38 -6.61 -22.87 12.98
CA THR A 38 -6.41 -21.75 13.93
C THR A 38 -7.44 -20.62 13.83
N LYS A 39 -8.28 -20.60 12.78
CA LYS A 39 -9.26 -19.55 12.49
C LYS A 39 -8.68 -18.14 12.35
N LYS A 40 -7.36 -18.00 12.29
CA LYS A 40 -6.67 -16.72 12.05
C LYS A 40 -7.12 -16.16 10.69
N GLU A 41 -7.47 -14.88 10.67
CA GLU A 41 -7.80 -14.17 9.44
C GLU A 41 -6.67 -13.21 9.07
N VAL A 42 -6.27 -13.20 7.80
CA VAL A 42 -5.26 -12.29 7.28
C VAL A 42 -5.88 -11.48 6.14
N THR A 43 -5.90 -10.16 6.30
CA THR A 43 -6.35 -9.22 5.27
C THR A 43 -5.14 -8.49 4.69
N LEU A 44 -4.89 -8.71 3.41
CA LEU A 44 -3.81 -8.07 2.66
C LEU A 44 -4.31 -6.76 2.05
N TYR A 45 -3.75 -5.65 2.51
CA TYR A 45 -4.06 -4.32 2.02
C TYR A 45 -2.91 -3.81 1.14
N PRO A 46 -3.02 -3.91 -0.21
CA PRO A 46 -2.01 -3.38 -1.12
C PRO A 46 -1.89 -1.85 -0.99
N VAL A 47 -0.71 -1.36 -0.65
CA VAL A 47 -0.42 0.07 -0.54
C VAL A 47 0.45 0.51 -1.72
N PRO A 48 -0.13 1.12 -2.77
CA PRO A 48 0.66 1.76 -3.82
C PRO A 48 1.29 3.05 -3.28
N ASN A 49 2.36 3.52 -3.93
CA ASN A 49 3.00 4.79 -3.54
C ASN A 49 2.09 6.00 -3.78
N ILE A 50 1.20 5.91 -4.76
CA ILE A 50 0.27 6.98 -5.14
C ILE A 50 -1.13 6.37 -5.30
N ALA A 51 -2.14 6.98 -4.67
CA ALA A 51 -3.55 6.62 -4.78
C ALA A 51 -4.46 7.82 -4.52
N ALA A 52 -5.75 7.68 -4.80
CA ALA A 52 -6.75 8.61 -4.32
C ALA A 52 -6.79 8.64 -2.78
N PRO A 53 -7.06 9.79 -2.14
CA PRO A 53 -7.07 9.89 -0.68
C PRO A 53 -8.07 8.93 -0.01
N ALA A 54 -9.22 8.69 -0.65
CA ALA A 54 -10.23 7.74 -0.17
C ALA A 54 -9.69 6.30 -0.09
N TYR A 55 -8.78 5.92 -1.00
CA TYR A 55 -8.12 4.62 -0.94
C TYR A 55 -7.21 4.53 0.28
N PHE A 56 -6.37 5.55 0.54
CA PHE A 56 -5.52 5.55 1.73
C PHE A 56 -6.32 5.61 3.04
N GLN A 57 -7.48 6.28 3.06
CA GLN A 57 -8.40 6.21 4.20
C GLN A 57 -8.95 4.80 4.42
N ARG A 58 -9.07 3.97 3.38
CA ARG A 58 -9.49 2.58 3.52
C ARG A 58 -8.37 1.69 4.07
N VAL A 59 -7.14 1.86 3.59
CA VAL A 59 -6.04 0.91 3.83
C VAL A 59 -5.01 1.34 4.89
N LEU A 60 -4.93 2.64 5.21
CA LEU A 60 -3.95 3.22 6.12
C LEU A 60 -4.58 4.07 7.23
N ASP A 61 -5.90 4.14 7.34
CA ASP A 61 -6.54 4.86 8.46
C ASP A 61 -6.36 4.08 9.75
N GLY A 62 -5.57 4.64 10.67
CA GLY A 62 -5.20 3.98 11.90
C GLY A 62 -6.39 3.64 12.78
N ASP A 63 -7.37 4.55 12.90
CA ASP A 63 -8.55 4.34 13.74
C ASP A 63 -9.44 3.23 13.17
N ALA A 64 -9.64 3.21 11.86
CA ALA A 64 -10.39 2.15 11.18
C ALA A 64 -9.69 0.79 11.32
N LEU A 65 -8.37 0.74 11.19
CA LEU A 65 -7.60 -0.49 11.37
C LEU A 65 -7.66 -0.99 12.83
N LEU A 66 -7.48 -0.10 13.81
CA LEU A 66 -7.54 -0.43 15.24
C LEU A 66 -8.91 -0.97 15.67
N ARG A 67 -10.00 -0.46 15.07
CA ARG A 67 -11.37 -0.93 15.36
C ARG A 67 -11.66 -2.31 14.80
N ASN A 68 -11.14 -2.63 13.61
CA ASN A 68 -11.55 -3.83 12.87
C ASN A 68 -10.60 -5.03 13.06
N PHE A 69 -9.37 -4.79 13.51
CA PHE A 69 -8.34 -5.81 13.59
C PHE A 69 -7.74 -5.92 14.99
N ASP A 70 -7.24 -7.11 15.30
CA ASP A 70 -6.59 -7.44 16.57
C ASP A 70 -5.09 -7.14 16.49
N LYS A 71 -4.51 -7.33 15.30
CA LYS A 71 -3.13 -6.95 14.96
C LYS A 71 -3.05 -6.25 13.60
N ILE A 72 -2.20 -5.23 13.50
CA ILE A 72 -1.85 -4.55 12.26
C ILE A 72 -0.35 -4.77 12.03
N LEU A 73 -0.01 -5.69 11.12
CA LEU A 73 1.37 -5.98 10.79
C LEU A 73 1.87 -5.00 9.73
N CYS A 74 2.61 -3.97 10.15
CA CYS A 74 3.21 -2.97 9.29
C CYS A 74 4.45 -3.47 8.57
N GLU A 75 4.70 -2.90 7.40
CA GLU A 75 5.96 -3.06 6.67
C GLU A 75 7.13 -2.59 7.55
N ASP A 76 8.28 -3.29 7.53
CA ASP A 76 9.45 -2.90 8.33
C ASP A 76 9.83 -1.41 8.10
N GLY A 77 10.07 -0.67 9.18
CA GLY A 77 10.36 0.77 9.15
C GLY A 77 9.14 1.67 8.88
N ARG A 78 7.93 1.10 8.82
CA ARG A 78 6.69 1.83 8.53
C ARG A 78 5.64 1.77 9.63
N LEU A 79 6.02 1.45 10.86
CA LEU A 79 5.16 1.62 12.04
C LEU A 79 4.51 3.02 12.07
N PRO A 80 3.32 3.22 12.64
CA PRO A 80 2.74 4.55 12.72
C PRO A 80 3.59 5.48 13.58
N PHE A 81 3.40 6.80 13.40
CA PHE A 81 3.90 7.78 14.37
C PHE A 81 2.89 7.89 15.52
N GLN A 82 3.39 7.97 16.75
CA GLN A 82 2.55 8.24 17.91
C GLN A 82 2.11 9.70 17.93
N ASP A 83 0.82 9.95 18.13
CA ASP A 83 0.29 11.29 18.24
C ASP A 83 0.93 12.06 19.41
N GLY A 84 1.08 13.37 19.24
CA GLY A 84 1.83 14.23 20.17
C GLY A 84 3.34 14.25 19.96
N SER A 85 3.92 13.36 19.14
CA SER A 85 5.34 13.44 18.78
C SER A 85 5.63 14.53 17.74
N ALA A 86 6.85 15.06 17.73
CA ALA A 86 7.29 16.02 16.70
C ALA A 86 7.20 15.43 15.27
N GLY A 87 7.50 14.13 15.13
CA GLY A 87 7.35 13.40 13.87
C GLY A 87 5.89 13.32 13.40
N ALA A 88 4.95 13.12 14.32
CA ALA A 88 3.51 13.08 14.02
C ALA A 88 2.99 14.41 13.46
N ALA A 89 3.40 15.55 14.01
CA ALA A 89 2.99 16.87 13.51
C ALA A 89 3.44 17.07 12.05
N ARG A 90 4.69 16.72 11.74
CA ARG A 90 5.23 16.79 10.38
C ARG A 90 4.46 15.86 9.42
N GLN A 91 4.14 14.65 9.84
CA GLN A 91 3.38 13.72 9.01
C GLN A 91 1.94 14.17 8.78
N LYS A 92 1.25 14.72 9.80
CA LYS A 92 -0.08 15.33 9.65
C LYS A 92 -0.06 16.46 8.62
N LEU A 93 0.98 17.31 8.65
CA LEU A 93 1.15 18.38 7.66
C LEU A 93 1.41 17.81 6.25
N LEU A 94 2.33 16.85 6.11
CA LEU A 94 2.61 16.20 4.83
C LEU A 94 1.36 15.54 4.24
N ARG A 95 0.56 14.85 5.05
CA ARG A 95 -0.69 14.21 4.60
C ARG A 95 -1.71 15.22 4.08
N ARG A 96 -1.74 16.43 4.63
CA ARG A 96 -2.61 17.53 4.15
C ARG A 96 -2.12 18.12 2.84
N LEU A 97 -0.81 18.30 2.68
CA LEU A 97 -0.21 18.89 1.47
C LEU A 97 -0.12 17.91 0.31
N LEU A 98 0.09 16.62 0.60
CA LEU A 98 0.34 15.56 -0.37
C LEU A 98 -0.61 14.37 -0.15
N PRO A 99 -1.95 14.57 -0.25
CA PRO A 99 -2.93 13.56 0.13
C PRO A 99 -2.98 12.35 -0.81
N PHE A 100 -2.30 12.44 -1.96
CA PHE A 100 -2.22 11.38 -2.97
C PHE A 100 -1.02 10.44 -2.80
N PHE A 101 -0.17 10.65 -1.79
CA PHE A 101 0.98 9.80 -1.53
C PHE A 101 0.76 8.89 -0.32
N SER A 102 1.35 7.70 -0.36
CA SER A 102 1.38 6.78 0.78
C SER A 102 2.25 7.34 1.89
N ILE A 103 1.59 8.02 2.84
CA ILE A 103 2.19 8.66 4.00
C ILE A 103 1.88 7.82 5.24
N ARG A 104 2.90 7.62 6.08
CA ARG A 104 2.78 6.82 7.31
C ARG A 104 1.66 7.39 8.20
N PRO A 105 0.78 6.54 8.75
CA PRO A 105 -0.29 6.99 9.62
C PRO A 105 0.25 7.56 10.93
N VAL A 106 -0.58 8.40 11.55
CA VAL A 106 -0.41 8.88 12.92
C VAL A 106 -1.54 8.31 13.74
N VAL A 107 -1.22 7.72 14.90
CA VAL A 107 -2.20 7.05 15.77
C VAL A 107 -2.02 7.48 17.21
N ALA A 108 -3.12 7.52 17.97
CA ALA A 108 -3.06 7.79 19.40
C ALA A 108 -2.40 6.63 20.16
N GLU A 109 -2.77 5.39 19.81
CA GLU A 109 -2.29 4.16 20.47
C GLU A 109 -1.68 3.21 19.44
N GLY A 110 -0.47 2.72 19.74
CA GLY A 110 0.32 1.88 18.84
C GLY A 110 0.28 0.38 19.15
N GLU A 111 -0.40 -0.06 20.21
CA GLU A 111 -0.22 -1.41 20.78
C GLU A 111 -0.57 -2.57 19.84
N LYS A 112 -1.53 -2.35 18.93
CA LYS A 112 -1.91 -3.34 17.92
C LYS A 112 -1.01 -3.32 16.68
N PHE A 113 -0.20 -2.28 16.50
CA PHE A 113 0.72 -2.16 15.36
C PHE A 113 2.00 -2.93 15.67
N ASP A 114 2.25 -3.96 14.87
CA ASP A 114 3.47 -4.78 14.95
C ASP A 114 4.29 -4.60 13.68
N GLY A 115 5.60 -4.83 13.78
CA GLY A 115 6.55 -4.67 12.68
C GLY A 115 7.96 -4.36 13.19
N ILE A 116 8.95 -4.48 12.32
CA ILE A 116 10.33 -4.14 12.68
C ILE A 116 10.53 -2.63 12.55
N ILE A 117 11.23 -2.01 13.49
CA ILE A 117 11.49 -0.56 13.49
C ILE A 117 12.43 -0.14 12.36
N VAL A 118 13.42 -0.99 12.03
CA VAL A 118 14.46 -0.69 11.06
C VAL A 118 14.16 -1.39 9.73
N ARG A 119 14.24 -0.64 8.63
CA ARG A 119 14.09 -1.15 7.28
C ARG A 119 15.44 -1.55 6.70
N ASP A 120 15.54 -2.76 6.19
CA ASP A 120 16.63 -3.14 5.27
C ASP A 120 16.30 -2.70 3.84
N ALA A 121 17.15 -1.83 3.29
CA ALA A 121 16.99 -1.29 1.94
C ALA A 121 17.26 -2.32 0.84
N LEU A 122 18.16 -3.28 1.07
CA LEU A 122 18.49 -4.34 0.11
C LEU A 122 17.29 -5.28 -0.05
N GLU A 123 16.71 -5.72 1.06
CA GLU A 123 15.55 -6.63 1.03
C GLU A 123 14.32 -5.98 0.39
N SER A 124 14.12 -4.67 0.63
CA SER A 124 13.06 -3.90 -0.02
C SER A 124 13.22 -3.88 -1.54
N ARG A 125 14.46 -3.75 -2.02
CA ARG A 125 14.77 -3.77 -3.46
C ARG A 125 14.63 -5.17 -4.05
N MET A 126 14.95 -6.22 -3.27
CA MET A 126 14.77 -7.60 -3.71
C MET A 126 13.31 -7.91 -4.02
N ALA A 127 12.37 -7.59 -3.11
CA ALA A 127 10.94 -7.84 -3.35
C ALA A 127 10.44 -7.18 -4.64
N TYR A 128 10.83 -5.92 -4.86
CA TYR A 128 10.54 -5.20 -6.10
C TYR A 128 11.13 -5.91 -7.34
N GLN A 129 12.41 -6.26 -7.29
CA GLN A 129 13.12 -6.86 -8.41
C GLN A 129 12.58 -8.26 -8.76
N MET A 130 12.24 -9.08 -7.76
CA MET A 130 11.67 -10.41 -7.97
C MET A 130 10.29 -10.36 -8.66
N VAL A 131 9.47 -9.36 -8.31
CA VAL A 131 8.21 -9.11 -9.02
C VAL A 131 8.48 -8.68 -10.45
N LEU A 132 9.45 -7.78 -10.68
CA LEU A 132 9.79 -7.31 -12.02
C LEU A 132 10.42 -8.38 -12.93
N ASP A 133 11.16 -9.31 -12.35
CA ASP A 133 11.81 -10.38 -13.11
C ASP A 133 10.87 -11.59 -13.28
N GLY A 134 9.68 -11.56 -12.65
CA GLY A 134 8.62 -12.54 -12.87
C GLY A 134 8.85 -13.85 -12.16
N TYR A 135 9.66 -13.86 -11.09
CA TYR A 135 9.93 -15.05 -10.31
C TYR A 135 8.64 -15.71 -9.79
N ASP A 136 8.63 -17.04 -9.83
CA ASP A 136 7.56 -17.88 -9.31
C ASP A 136 8.14 -19.15 -8.65
N PRO A 137 8.09 -19.29 -7.30
CA PRO A 137 7.51 -18.33 -6.37
C PRO A 137 8.35 -17.04 -6.27
N PRO A 138 7.73 -15.90 -5.95
CA PRO A 138 8.46 -14.68 -5.62
C PRO A 138 9.36 -14.90 -4.39
N VAL A 139 10.42 -14.11 -4.26
CA VAL A 139 11.30 -14.10 -3.08
C VAL A 139 11.20 -12.76 -2.37
N ASP A 140 10.83 -12.80 -1.09
CA ASP A 140 10.69 -11.63 -0.25
C ASP A 140 11.05 -11.95 1.20
N PRO A 141 12.29 -11.66 1.64
CA PRO A 141 12.73 -11.96 3.01
C PRO A 141 11.90 -11.24 4.09
N ARG A 142 11.38 -10.05 3.80
CA ARG A 142 10.59 -9.25 4.75
C ARG A 142 9.20 -9.84 4.92
N ALA A 143 8.54 -10.13 3.80
CA ALA A 143 7.24 -10.78 3.83
C ALA A 143 7.33 -12.21 4.40
N ARG A 144 8.44 -12.92 4.22
CA ARG A 144 8.71 -14.21 4.89
C ARG A 144 8.64 -14.09 6.41
N ARG A 145 9.42 -13.17 6.98
CA ARG A 145 9.41 -12.92 8.43
C ARG A 145 8.05 -12.44 8.92
N ALA A 146 7.33 -11.68 8.10
CA ALA A 146 5.98 -11.23 8.42
C ALA A 146 5.00 -12.42 8.51
N VAL A 147 5.06 -13.38 7.59
CA VAL A 147 4.24 -14.60 7.66
C VAL A 147 4.62 -15.45 8.88
N GLU A 148 5.91 -15.64 9.15
CA GLU A 148 6.40 -16.32 10.36
C GLU A 148 5.88 -15.63 11.64
N ARG A 149 5.79 -14.30 11.63
CA ARG A 149 5.24 -13.52 12.75
C ARG A 149 3.74 -13.72 12.92
N ILE A 150 2.97 -13.79 11.84
CA ILE A 150 1.53 -14.07 11.89
C ILE A 150 1.26 -15.41 12.58
N ASP A 151 2.10 -16.41 12.35
CA ASP A 151 1.97 -17.74 12.96
C ASP A 151 2.07 -17.69 14.50
N THR A 152 2.91 -16.79 15.03
CA THR A 152 3.09 -16.59 16.48
C THR A 152 1.89 -15.93 17.18
N TYR A 153 0.96 -15.34 16.43
CA TYR A 153 -0.21 -14.71 17.05
C TYR A 153 -1.17 -15.75 17.62
N PRO A 154 -2.02 -15.37 18.59
CA PRO A 154 -3.07 -16.25 19.10
C PRO A 154 -4.03 -16.70 18.00
N ASP A 155 -4.66 -17.85 18.20
CA ASP A 155 -5.74 -18.31 17.31
C ASP A 155 -6.93 -17.35 17.33
N ASN A 156 -7.72 -17.36 16.25
CA ASN A 156 -8.83 -16.42 15.99
C ASN A 156 -8.42 -14.94 15.82
N THR A 157 -7.12 -14.63 15.78
CA THR A 157 -6.63 -13.26 15.55
C THR A 157 -6.98 -12.80 14.12
N ARG A 158 -7.54 -11.59 14.00
CA ARG A 158 -7.69 -10.88 12.72
C ARG A 158 -6.53 -9.93 12.51
N VAL A 159 -5.76 -10.18 11.45
CA VAL A 159 -4.54 -9.44 11.09
C VAL A 159 -4.77 -8.60 9.84
N ALA A 160 -4.43 -7.32 9.90
CA ALA A 160 -4.29 -6.46 8.73
C ALA A 160 -2.83 -6.34 8.30
N VAL A 161 -2.56 -6.41 7.00
CA VAL A 161 -1.21 -6.31 6.41
C VAL A 161 -1.17 -5.16 5.39
N PRO A 162 -1.06 -3.90 5.82
CA PRO A 162 -0.96 -2.73 4.94
C PRO A 162 0.48 -2.54 4.42
N TRP A 163 0.84 -3.30 3.38
CA TRP A 163 2.20 -3.34 2.83
C TRP A 163 2.25 -2.85 1.39
N GLY A 164 3.43 -2.45 0.93
CA GLY A 164 3.66 -2.12 -0.47
C GLY A 164 3.17 -3.21 -1.43
N VAL A 165 2.61 -2.79 -2.57
CA VAL A 165 2.03 -3.69 -3.61
C VAL A 165 2.97 -4.83 -4.05
N TYR A 166 4.29 -4.61 -4.01
CA TYR A 166 5.29 -5.59 -4.42
C TYR A 166 5.43 -6.78 -3.47
N HIS A 167 4.98 -6.65 -2.22
CA HIS A 167 5.04 -7.73 -1.23
C HIS A 167 3.85 -8.71 -1.36
N MET A 168 2.76 -8.25 -1.97
CA MET A 168 1.49 -8.99 -2.03
C MET A 168 1.59 -10.35 -2.74
N PRO A 169 2.30 -10.50 -3.88
CA PRO A 169 2.47 -11.80 -4.52
C PRO A 169 3.11 -12.85 -3.61
N TYR A 170 4.07 -12.44 -2.78
CA TYR A 170 4.72 -13.33 -1.83
C TYR A 170 3.79 -13.72 -0.68
N PHE A 171 3.09 -12.75 -0.09
CA PHE A 171 2.10 -13.04 0.95
C PHE A 171 1.04 -14.02 0.46
N ARG A 172 0.49 -13.78 -0.73
CA ARG A 172 -0.46 -14.69 -1.37
C ARG A 172 0.10 -16.11 -1.49
N TYR A 173 1.25 -16.25 -2.13
CA TYR A 173 1.92 -17.55 -2.32
C TYR A 173 2.14 -18.28 -0.99
N ARG A 174 2.66 -17.57 0.03
CA ARG A 174 2.97 -18.19 1.32
C ARG A 174 1.74 -18.52 2.12
N LEU A 175 0.74 -17.65 2.21
CA LEU A 175 -0.50 -17.95 2.95
C LEU A 175 -1.20 -19.18 2.37
N GLU A 176 -1.32 -19.28 1.04
CA GLU A 176 -1.89 -20.45 0.38
C GLU A 176 -1.07 -21.72 0.65
N LYS A 177 0.27 -21.61 0.64
CA LYS A 177 1.17 -22.73 0.96
C LYS A 177 1.09 -23.18 2.42
N GLU A 178 0.86 -22.25 3.35
CA GLU A 178 0.63 -22.54 4.78
C GLU A 178 -0.82 -22.99 5.07
N GLY A 179 -1.62 -23.28 4.04
CA GLY A 179 -2.95 -23.86 4.20
C GLY A 179 -4.06 -22.85 4.50
N TYR A 180 -3.81 -21.54 4.37
CA TYR A 180 -4.87 -20.55 4.43
C TYR A 180 -5.76 -20.65 3.18
N THR A 181 -7.07 -20.59 3.40
CA THR A 181 -8.05 -20.58 2.32
C THR A 181 -8.46 -19.15 1.98
N PRO A 182 -8.52 -18.76 0.70
CA PRO A 182 -8.98 -17.44 0.30
C PRO A 182 -10.46 -17.27 0.64
N LEU A 183 -10.79 -16.11 1.21
CA LEU A 183 -12.15 -15.61 1.40
C LEU A 183 -12.52 -14.67 0.23
N PRO A 184 -13.79 -14.26 0.08
CA PRO A 184 -14.19 -13.32 -0.94
C PRO A 184 -13.33 -12.05 -0.93
N SER A 185 -12.72 -11.74 -2.07
CA SER A 185 -11.89 -10.56 -2.28
C SER A 185 -12.74 -9.33 -2.57
N GLU A 186 -12.23 -8.15 -2.20
CA GLU A 186 -12.86 -6.86 -2.47
C GLU A 186 -12.03 -6.09 -3.52
N GLU A 187 -12.65 -5.69 -4.63
CA GLU A 187 -12.01 -4.76 -5.59
C GLU A 187 -12.28 -3.32 -5.16
N VAL A 188 -11.22 -2.52 -5.01
CA VAL A 188 -11.32 -1.11 -4.59
C VAL A 188 -10.63 -0.20 -5.59
N VAL A 189 -11.29 0.90 -5.93
CA VAL A 189 -10.75 1.92 -6.84
C VAL A 189 -9.60 2.68 -6.17
N VAL A 190 -8.42 2.60 -6.76
CA VAL A 190 -7.20 3.33 -6.38
C VAL A 190 -7.21 4.71 -7.01
N PHE A 191 -7.54 4.79 -8.30
CA PHE A 191 -7.70 6.04 -9.04
C PHE A 191 -8.86 5.89 -10.02
N GLY A 192 -9.82 6.82 -9.96
CA GLY A 192 -10.89 6.94 -10.94
C GLY A 192 -10.64 8.07 -11.94
N LEU A 193 -11.47 8.10 -12.98
CA LEU A 193 -11.42 9.12 -14.03
C LEU A 193 -11.51 10.56 -13.46
N GLN A 194 -12.35 10.79 -12.45
CA GLN A 194 -12.50 12.10 -11.82
C GLN A 194 -11.20 12.60 -11.19
N GLN A 195 -10.46 11.74 -10.50
CA GLN A 195 -9.20 12.09 -9.87
C GLN A 195 -8.11 12.36 -10.91
N VAL A 196 -8.10 11.60 -12.01
CA VAL A 196 -7.18 11.82 -13.13
C VAL A 196 -7.44 13.17 -13.80
N LEU A 197 -8.70 13.48 -14.10
CA LEU A 197 -9.09 14.76 -14.69
C LEU A 197 -8.77 15.94 -13.75
N GLY A 198 -9.01 15.78 -12.46
CA GLY A 198 -8.65 16.79 -11.45
C GLY A 198 -7.14 17.06 -11.41
N LEU A 199 -6.31 16.01 -11.47
CA LEU A 199 -4.86 16.16 -11.52
C LEU A 199 -4.40 16.90 -12.79
N PHE A 200 -4.96 16.55 -13.95
CA PHE A 200 -4.66 17.25 -15.22
C PHE A 200 -5.06 18.72 -15.18
N PHE A 201 -6.24 19.02 -14.63
CA PHE A 201 -6.71 20.40 -14.51
C PHE A 201 -5.77 21.24 -13.62
N ILE A 202 -5.43 20.75 -12.43
CA ILE A 202 -4.50 21.44 -11.51
C ILE A 202 -3.14 21.63 -12.17
N SER A 203 -2.61 20.58 -12.81
CA SER A 203 -1.32 20.64 -13.51
C SER A 203 -1.33 21.68 -14.63
N GLY A 204 -2.43 21.77 -15.38
CA GLY A 204 -2.62 22.79 -16.41
C GLY A 204 -2.64 24.21 -15.84
N VAL A 205 -3.36 24.43 -14.73
CA VAL A 205 -3.41 25.75 -14.05
C VAL A 205 -2.02 26.16 -13.54
N VAL A 206 -1.28 25.24 -12.91
CA VAL A 206 0.08 25.52 -12.41
C VAL A 206 1.04 25.80 -13.56
N ALA A 207 1.00 24.99 -14.62
CA ALA A 207 1.85 25.20 -15.80
C ALA A 207 1.55 26.54 -16.48
N PHE A 208 0.28 26.92 -16.60
CA PHE A 208 -0.14 28.22 -17.12
C PHE A 208 0.37 29.37 -16.23
N ALA A 209 0.19 29.28 -14.91
CA ALA A 209 0.66 30.30 -13.97
C ALA A 209 2.18 30.48 -14.03
N MET A 210 2.95 29.38 -14.05
CA MET A 210 4.40 29.43 -14.19
C MET A 210 4.83 30.02 -15.52
N SER A 211 4.16 29.66 -16.61
CA SER A 211 4.44 30.21 -17.95
C SER A 211 4.15 31.72 -18.00
N PHE A 212 3.06 32.17 -17.38
CA PHE A 212 2.71 33.59 -17.28
C PHE A 212 3.73 34.37 -16.45
N VAL A 213 4.19 33.83 -15.32
CA VAL A 213 5.25 34.44 -14.49
C VAL A 213 6.54 34.56 -15.29
N LEU A 214 6.97 33.49 -15.97
CA LEU A 214 8.18 33.51 -16.81
C LEU A 214 8.05 34.52 -17.95
N PHE A 215 6.89 34.59 -18.60
CA PHE A 215 6.63 35.58 -19.64
C PHE A 215 6.74 37.01 -19.11
N ARG A 216 6.18 37.29 -17.93
CA ARG A 216 6.29 38.62 -17.28
C ARG A 216 7.72 38.96 -16.86
N ILE A 217 8.54 37.97 -16.48
CA ILE A 217 9.95 38.20 -16.16
C ILE A 217 10.77 38.48 -17.43
N LEU A 218 10.48 37.80 -18.54
CA LEU A 218 11.26 37.89 -19.77
C LEU A 218 10.87 39.07 -20.67
N PHE A 219 9.60 39.49 -20.65
CA PHE A 219 9.05 40.47 -21.58
C PHE A 219 8.25 41.59 -20.90
N GLY A 220 8.23 41.63 -19.57
CA GLY A 220 7.42 42.57 -18.79
C GLY A 220 8.24 43.56 -17.98
#